data_AF-A0AAN9DJN1-F1
#
_entry.id   AF-A0AAN9DJN1-F1
#
_cell.length_a   1.000
_cell.length_b   1.000
_cell.length_c   1.000
_cell.angle_alpha   90.00
_cell.angle_beta   90.00
_cell.angle_gamma   90.00
#
_symmetry.space_group_name_H-M   'P 1'
#
loop_
_entity.id
_entity.type
_entity.pdbx_description
1 polymer ?
#
loop_
_entity_poly.entity_id
_entity_poly.type
_entity_poly.pdbx_seq_one_letter_code
_entity_poly.pdbx_strand_id
1 'polypeptide(L)'
;MIKMPCQYEYETHGSIQQLSLQWRSPRNQLLCHLIKHKKYSNCTAGYSVHYNPGNITLIIAEVRREDFGRHVCSVSKLHEFSDFSIKLSQKEDLSGELPKGKVDQSGSAKDHFILLGCSLFVSIFG
;
A
#
# COMPACT_ATOMS: atom_id res chain seq x y z
N MET A 1 -10.14 3.26 2.29
CA MET A 1 -8.81 3.90 2.32
C MET A 1 -7.74 2.91 2.73
N ILE A 2 -6.64 2.82 1.97
CA ILE A 2 -5.46 1.98 2.25
C ILE A 2 -4.22 2.85 2.43
N LYS A 3 -3.30 2.40 3.29
CA LYS A 3 -2.01 3.03 3.55
C LYS A 3 -0.89 2.10 3.10
N MET A 4 -0.03 2.56 2.21
CA MET A 4 1.15 1.84 1.75
C MET A 4 2.40 2.54 2.28
N PRO A 5 3.16 1.93 3.21
CA PRO A 5 4.38 2.53 3.73
C PRO A 5 5.55 2.35 2.77
N CYS A 6 6.45 3.31 2.77
CA CYS A 6 7.74 3.31 2.11
C CYS A 6 8.77 3.74 3.15
N GLN A 7 9.45 2.74 3.71
CA GLN A 7 10.50 2.96 4.70
C GLN A 7 11.80 3.23 3.94
N TYR A 8 12.37 4.40 4.16
CA TYR A 8 13.67 4.77 3.60
C TYR A 8 14.63 5.02 4.75
N GLU A 9 15.91 4.79 4.52
CA GLU A 9 16.93 5.04 5.53
C GLU A 9 17.02 6.54 5.81
N TYR A 10 16.61 6.92 7.02
CA TYR A 10 16.69 8.29 7.49
C TYR A 10 18.09 8.52 8.07
N GLU A 11 18.78 9.56 7.59
CA GLU A 11 20.08 9.91 8.14
C GLU A 11 19.94 10.28 9.63
N THR A 12 20.58 9.51 10.50
CA THR A 12 20.57 9.69 11.96
C THR A 12 21.28 10.96 12.42
N HIS A 13 22.04 11.62 11.54
CA HIS A 13 22.99 12.68 11.90
C HIS A 13 22.65 14.07 11.32
N GLY A 14 21.44 14.29 10.79
CA GLY A 14 21.06 15.61 10.30
C GLY A 14 19.62 15.74 9.81
N SER A 15 19.15 16.98 9.70
CA SER A 15 17.90 17.26 9.00
C SER A 15 18.09 17.00 7.50
N ILE A 16 17.26 16.15 6.91
CA ILE A 16 17.29 15.95 5.45
C ILE A 16 16.91 17.26 4.76
N GLN A 17 17.94 17.95 4.24
CA GLN A 17 17.83 19.27 3.62
C GLN A 17 17.18 19.18 2.24
N GLN A 18 17.44 18.09 1.51
CA GLN A 18 16.86 17.84 0.20
C GLN A 18 16.27 16.44 0.15
N LEU A 19 14.96 16.39 -0.04
CA LEU A 19 14.21 15.16 -0.27
C LEU A 19 13.19 15.38 -1.38
N SER A 20 13.22 14.50 -2.38
CA SER A 20 12.16 14.32 -3.36
C SER A 20 11.64 12.89 -3.33
N LEU A 21 10.35 12.75 -3.56
CA LEU A 21 9.67 11.47 -3.65
C LEU A 21 8.87 11.43 -4.94
N GLN A 22 8.98 10.33 -5.67
CA GLN A 22 8.07 9.97 -6.75
C GLN A 22 7.42 8.64 -6.43
N TRP A 23 6.10 8.60 -6.47
CA TRP A 23 5.34 7.35 -6.32
C TRP A 23 4.74 6.96 -7.67
N ARG A 24 5.07 5.76 -8.15
CA ARG A 24 4.54 5.21 -9.39
C ARG A 24 3.61 4.04 -9.15
N SER A 25 2.52 4.01 -9.93
CA SER A 25 1.55 2.93 -9.94
C SER A 25 2.11 1.66 -10.61
N PRO A 26 1.39 0.52 -10.55
CA PRO A 26 1.74 -0.69 -11.29
C PRO A 26 1.83 -0.51 -12.80
N ARG A 27 1.17 0.54 -13.33
CA ARG A 27 1.23 0.93 -14.74
C ARG A 27 2.28 2.00 -15.04
N ASN A 28 3.21 2.21 -14.10
CA ASN A 28 4.28 3.21 -14.19
C ASN A 28 3.78 4.66 -14.31
N GLN A 29 2.54 4.93 -13.88
CA GLN A 29 1.99 6.29 -13.86
C GLN A 29 2.42 7.01 -12.58
N LEU A 30 2.82 8.27 -12.70
CA LEU A 30 3.20 9.09 -11.54
C LEU A 30 1.94 9.48 -10.75
N LEU A 31 1.77 8.86 -9.57
CA LEU A 31 0.64 9.10 -8.67
C LEU A 31 0.89 10.34 -7.81
N CYS A 32 2.10 10.48 -7.26
CA CYS A 32 2.46 11.58 -6.40
C CYS A 32 3.91 12.00 -6.63
N HIS A 33 4.15 13.31 -6.62
CA HIS A 33 5.47 13.92 -6.63
C HIS A 33 5.55 14.94 -5.49
N LEU A 34 6.46 14.71 -4.56
CA LEU A 34 6.70 15.56 -3.40
C LEU A 34 8.16 16.04 -3.45
N ILE A 35 8.37 17.34 -3.24
CA ILE A 35 9.70 17.94 -3.04
C ILE A 35 9.63 18.74 -1.74
N LYS A 36 10.12 18.13 -0.65
CA LYS A 36 9.95 18.63 0.73
C LYS A 36 10.50 20.05 0.88
N HIS A 37 11.73 20.28 0.43
CA HIS A 37 12.45 21.55 0.60
C HIS A 37 11.88 22.70 -0.24
N LYS A 38 11.13 22.39 -1.31
CA LYS A 38 10.40 23.37 -2.12
C LYS A 38 8.94 23.51 -1.69
N LYS A 39 8.50 22.80 -0.64
CA LYS A 39 7.09 22.68 -0.21
C LYS A 39 6.16 22.34 -1.38
N TYR A 40 6.65 21.58 -2.36
CA TYR A 40 5.90 21.20 -3.54
C TYR A 40 5.32 19.81 -3.34
N SER A 41 4.04 19.65 -3.61
CA SER A 41 3.37 18.35 -3.66
C SER A 41 2.31 18.38 -4.73
N ASN A 42 2.33 17.39 -5.62
CA ASN A 42 1.29 17.17 -6.61
C ASN A 42 0.93 15.69 -6.64
N CYS A 43 -0.34 15.39 -6.41
CA CYS A 43 -0.87 14.04 -6.43
C CYS A 43 -2.08 13.98 -7.36
N THR A 44 -2.23 12.86 -8.07
CA THR A 44 -3.45 12.53 -8.79
C THR A 44 -4.63 12.45 -7.81
N ALA A 45 -5.82 12.82 -8.27
CA ALA A 45 -7.03 12.75 -7.45
C ALA A 45 -7.26 11.32 -6.91
N GLY A 46 -7.60 11.22 -5.62
CA GLY A 46 -7.75 9.96 -4.90
C GLY A 46 -6.48 9.43 -4.22
N TYR A 47 -5.33 10.08 -4.49
CA TYR A 47 -4.05 9.74 -3.88
C TYR A 47 -3.52 10.91 -3.05
N SER A 48 -2.86 10.60 -1.94
CA SER A 48 -2.11 11.59 -1.18
C SER A 48 -0.91 10.94 -0.50
N VAL A 49 0.12 11.74 -0.22
CA VAL A 49 1.31 11.27 0.50
C VAL A 49 1.40 11.97 1.84
N HIS A 50 1.68 11.19 2.88
CA HIS A 50 2.06 11.69 4.18
C HIS A 50 3.56 11.44 4.40
N TYR A 51 4.31 12.51 4.66
CA TYR A 51 5.73 12.45 4.97
C TYR A 51 5.94 12.42 6.48
N ASN A 52 6.63 11.40 6.97
CA ASN A 52 7.28 11.38 8.27
C ASN A 52 8.78 11.07 8.06
N PRO A 53 9.69 11.63 8.88
CA PRO A 53 11.08 11.15 8.92
C PRO A 53 11.16 9.62 8.99
N GLY A 54 11.93 9.01 8.08
CA GLY A 54 12.08 7.55 7.94
C GLY A 54 10.89 6.77 7.39
N ASN A 55 9.72 7.39 7.23
CA ASN A 55 8.53 6.72 6.71
C ASN A 55 7.65 7.64 5.87
N ILE A 56 7.52 7.30 4.60
CA ILE A 56 6.62 7.97 3.67
C ILE A 56 5.45 7.03 3.41
N THR A 57 4.23 7.51 3.55
CA THR A 57 3.03 6.69 3.33
C THR A 57 2.21 7.23 2.18
N LEU A 58 1.97 6.41 1.15
CA LEU A 58 0.93 6.69 0.16
C LEU A 58 -0.43 6.27 0.73
N ILE A 59 -1.40 7.16 0.59
CA ILE A 59 -2.79 6.94 0.96
C ILE A 59 -3.60 6.86 -0.33
N ILE A 60 -4.30 5.74 -0.50
CA ILE A 60 -5.29 5.54 -1.58
C ILE A 60 -6.65 5.67 -0.92
N ALA A 61 -7.41 6.71 -1.27
CA ALA A 61 -8.71 7.00 -0.66
C ALA A 61 -9.71 5.86 -0.96
N GLU A 62 -9.80 5.49 -2.23
CA GLU A 62 -10.66 4.45 -2.77
C GLU A 62 -9.85 3.56 -3.72
N VAL A 63 -9.76 2.27 -3.39
CA VAL A 63 -8.91 1.32 -4.13
C VAL A 63 -9.64 0.86 -5.38
N ARG A 64 -8.96 0.94 -6.52
CA ARG A 64 -9.45 0.53 -7.83
C ARG A 64 -8.72 -0.72 -8.33
N ARG A 65 -9.22 -1.34 -9.40
CA ARG A 65 -8.59 -2.55 -9.94
C ARG A 65 -7.17 -2.27 -10.44
N GLU A 66 -6.94 -1.06 -10.92
CA GLU A 66 -5.65 -0.59 -11.43
C GLU A 66 -4.58 -0.40 -10.34
N ASP A 67 -4.99 -0.29 -9.08
CA ASP A 67 -4.09 -0.13 -7.94
C ASP A 67 -3.43 -1.44 -7.51
N PHE A 68 -3.97 -2.58 -7.92
CA PHE A 68 -3.39 -3.87 -7.58
C PHE A 68 -2.12 -4.14 -8.38
N GLY A 69 -1.08 -4.61 -7.69
CA GLY A 69 0.22 -4.89 -8.27
C GLY A 69 1.34 -4.13 -7.57
N ARG A 70 2.49 -4.05 -8.24
CA ARG A 70 3.72 -3.45 -7.73
C ARG A 70 3.74 -1.94 -7.95
N HIS A 71 3.65 -1.20 -6.87
CA HIS A 71 3.98 0.22 -6.82
C HIS A 71 5.48 0.42 -6.59
N VAL A 72 5.99 1.57 -7.02
CA VAL A 72 7.39 1.97 -6.78
C VAL A 72 7.40 3.31 -6.06
N CYS A 73 8.06 3.35 -4.91
CA CYS A 73 8.38 4.55 -4.17
C CYS A 73 9.85 4.90 -4.41
N SER A 74 10.11 5.93 -5.19
CA SER A 74 11.44 6.45 -5.48
C SER A 74 11.75 7.62 -4.55
N VAL A 75 12.72 7.46 -3.65
CA VAL A 75 13.16 8.51 -2.73
C VAL A 75 14.55 8.98 -3.16
N SER A 76 14.68 10.27 -3.42
CA SER A 76 15.97 10.90 -3.72
C SER A 76 16.35 11.87 -2.61
N LYS A 77 17.54 11.66 -2.06
CA LYS A 77 18.27 12.55 -1.15
C LYS A 77 19.40 13.23 -1.94
N LEU A 78 20.14 14.15 -1.31
CA LEU A 78 21.20 14.92 -1.98
C LEU A 78 22.26 14.04 -2.68
N HIS A 79 22.66 12.93 -2.06
CA HIS A 79 23.71 12.03 -2.57
C HIS A 79 23.27 10.57 -2.68
N GLU A 80 21.98 10.31 -2.56
CA GLU A 80 21.45 8.94 -2.51
C GLU A 80 20.10 8.86 -3.21
N PHE A 81 19.88 7.75 -3.89
CA PHE A 81 18.63 7.44 -4.56
C PHE A 81 18.25 6.00 -4.27
N SER A 82 17.01 5.77 -3.86
CA SER A 82 16.53 4.45 -3.45
C SER A 82 15.12 4.22 -3.99
N ASP A 83 14.90 3.06 -4.60
CA ASP A 83 13.61 2.60 -5.12
C ASP A 83 13.07 1.46 -4.28
N PHE A 84 11.90 1.66 -3.67
CA PHE A 84 11.22 0.66 -2.86
C PHE A 84 10.00 0.10 -3.59
N SER A 85 9.89 -1.22 -3.66
CA SER A 85 8.80 -1.91 -4.32
C SER A 85 7.72 -2.27 -3.31
N ILE A 86 6.50 -1.80 -3.50
CA ILE A 86 5.38 -2.13 -2.60
C ILE A 86 4.29 -2.80 -3.41
N LYS A 87 3.92 -4.05 -3.07
CA LYS A 87 2.86 -4.80 -3.76
C LYS A 87 1.55 -4.71 -2.99
N LEU A 88 0.52 -4.18 -3.64
CA LEU A 88 -0.87 -4.25 -3.16
C LEU A 88 -1.55 -5.47 -3.78
N SER A 89 -2.07 -6.38 -2.96
CA SER A 89 -2.74 -7.61 -3.41
C SER A 89 -4.12 -7.75 -2.78
N GLN A 90 -5.06 -8.37 -3.52
CA GLN A 90 -6.32 -8.84 -2.95
C GLN A 90 -6.04 -10.12 -2.18
N LYS A 91 -6.59 -10.25 -0.98
CA LYS A 91 -6.71 -11.54 -0.33
C LYS A 91 -7.94 -12.22 -0.94
N GLU A 92 -7.70 -13.27 -1.71
CA GLU A 92 -8.77 -14.21 -2.05
C GLU A 92 -9.09 -14.98 -0.76
N ASP A 93 -10.33 -14.85 -0.28
CA ASP A 93 -10.83 -15.75 0.76
C ASP A 93 -11.04 -17.11 0.09
N LEU A 94 -10.04 -17.99 0.24
CA LEU A 94 -10.19 -19.41 -0.07
C LEU A 94 -11.16 -20.03 0.95
N SER A 95 -12.47 -19.89 0.71
CA SER A 95 -13.44 -20.83 1.24
C SER A 95 -13.32 -22.12 0.42
N GLY A 96 -12.42 -23.01 0.86
CA GLY A 96 -12.34 -24.35 0.29
C GLY A 96 -13.64 -25.10 0.56
N GLU A 97 -14.46 -25.26 -0.48
CA GLU A 97 -15.50 -26.29 -0.51
C GLU A 97 -14.81 -27.66 -0.36
N LEU A 98 -15.05 -28.34 0.76
CA LEU A 98 -14.78 -29.76 0.88
C LEU A 98 -15.99 -30.53 0.28
N PRO A 99 -15.78 -31.52 -0.61
CA PRO A 99 -16.88 -32.25 -1.24
C PRO A 99 -17.70 -33.02 -0.19
N LYS A 100 -19.03 -32.90 -0.32
CA LYS A 100 -20.08 -33.59 0.44
C LYS A 100 -19.76 -35.09 0.66
N GLY A 101 -19.60 -35.47 1.92
CA GLY A 101 -19.62 -36.85 2.40
C GLY A 101 -20.42 -36.98 3.70
N LYS A 102 -21.69 -37.39 3.56
CA LYS A 102 -22.70 -37.91 4.52
C LYS A 102 -22.52 -37.75 6.05
N VAL A 103 -23.50 -37.00 6.62
CA VAL A 103 -24.40 -37.29 7.78
C VAL A 103 -23.83 -37.96 9.04
N ASP A 104 -23.90 -37.23 10.18
CA ASP A 104 -24.67 -37.67 11.36
C ASP A 104 -25.04 -36.50 12.29
N GLN A 105 -26.18 -36.66 12.97
CA GLN A 105 -26.99 -35.65 13.66
C GLN A 105 -26.45 -35.23 15.03
N SER A 106 -26.50 -33.93 15.39
CA SER A 106 -26.98 -33.42 16.70
C SER A 106 -26.80 -31.90 16.81
N GLY A 107 -27.89 -31.19 17.13
CA GLY A 107 -27.88 -30.06 18.06
C GLY A 107 -27.45 -28.65 17.59
N SER A 108 -28.46 -27.86 17.19
CA SER A 108 -28.67 -26.44 17.56
C SER A 108 -27.51 -25.42 17.40
N ALA A 109 -27.65 -24.52 16.41
CA ALA A 109 -27.99 -23.11 16.64
C ALA A 109 -27.39 -22.16 15.57
N LYS A 110 -28.31 -21.44 14.90
CA LYS A 110 -28.17 -20.11 14.28
C LYS A 110 -27.34 -20.00 13.00
N ASP A 111 -28.08 -20.04 11.89
CA ASP A 111 -27.75 -19.28 10.69
C ASP A 111 -27.47 -17.82 11.06
N HIS A 112 -26.23 -17.38 10.80
CA HIS A 112 -25.90 -15.97 10.66
C HIS A 112 -24.85 -15.81 9.56
N PHE A 113 -25.36 -15.63 8.33
CA PHE A 113 -24.62 -15.15 7.17
C PHE A 113 -24.08 -13.73 7.44
N ILE A 114 -22.77 -13.56 7.66
CA ILE A 114 -22.03 -12.27 7.74
C ILE A 114 -20.54 -12.63 7.49
N LEU A 115 -19.71 -12.07 6.59
CA LEU A 115 -19.73 -10.93 5.66
C LEU A 115 -18.67 -11.23 4.57
N LEU A 116 -18.98 -10.98 3.30
CA LEU A 116 -17.97 -10.88 2.23
C LEU A 116 -17.05 -9.68 2.51
N GLY A 117 -15.82 -9.93 2.95
CA GLY A 117 -14.82 -8.90 3.19
C GLY A 117 -13.56 -9.17 2.39
N CYS A 118 -13.45 -8.62 1.17
CA CYS A 118 -12.18 -8.57 0.44
C CYS A 118 -11.13 -7.85 1.30
N SER A 119 -10.27 -8.63 1.95
CA SER A 119 -9.17 -8.08 2.74
C SER A 119 -8.02 -7.69 1.80
N LEU A 120 -7.37 -6.56 2.05
CA LEU A 120 -6.26 -6.06 1.24
C LEU A 120 -4.95 -6.29 1.97
N PHE A 121 -3.90 -6.71 1.25
CA PHE A 121 -2.58 -6.96 1.83
C PHE A 121 -1.51 -6.14 1.11
N VAL A 122 -0.56 -5.59 1.88
CA VAL A 122 0.56 -4.78 1.40
C VAL A 122 1.86 -5.49 1.74
N SER A 123 2.72 -5.72 0.75
CA SER A 123 4.04 -6.33 0.93
C SER A 123 5.12 -5.37 0.44
N ILE A 124 6.21 -5.21 1.19
CA ILE A 124 7.30 -4.29 0.87
C ILE A 124 8.55 -5.11 0.54
N PHE A 125 9.21 -4.77 -0.56
CA PHE A 125 10.49 -5.31 -0.99
C PHE A 125 11.43 -4.12 -1.23
N GLY A 126 12.49 -4.04 -0.44
CA GLY A 126 13.56 -3.04 -0.54
C GLY A 126 14.84 -3.68 -1.04
#